data_AF-A0AA90HD75-F1
#
_entry.id   AF-A0AA90HD75-F1
#
_cell.length_a   1.000
_cell.length_b   1.000
_cell.length_c   1.000
_cell.angle_alpha   90.00
_cell.angle_beta   90.00
_cell.angle_gamma   90.00
#
_symmetry.space_group_name_H-M   'P 1'
#
loop_
_entity.id
_entity.type
_entity.pdbx_description
1 polymer ?
#
loop_
_entity_poly.entity_id
_entity_poly.type
_entity_poly.pdbx_seq_one_letter_code
_entity_poly.pdbx_strand_id
1 'polypeptide(L)'
;MPIGEPDGRTTPRLERIVRTFRTTGINAEAEPRMDARLRTHAAFSVPLGQAAYAAGGPVAPAGDPNAVHGMIRLVRQNLAAMPTPPVPRGFAALRTLPEGLLMTPLRRFLRSPTAVHSGLNDTSPATAAELERLTEQMRADAKSR
;
A
#
# COMPACT_ATOMS: atom_id res chain seq x y z
N MET A 1 -10.99 -8.63 -6.66
CA MET A 1 -9.92 -9.21 -5.83
C MET A 1 -8.83 -9.74 -6.75
N PRO A 2 -7.67 -9.08 -6.80
CA PRO A 2 -6.54 -9.49 -7.63
C PRO A 2 -5.89 -10.76 -7.05
N ILE A 3 -5.57 -11.74 -7.90
CA ILE A 3 -4.84 -12.95 -7.54
C ILE A 3 -3.81 -13.18 -8.63
N GLY A 4 -2.59 -13.55 -8.29
CA GLY A 4 -1.52 -13.68 -9.28
C GLY A 4 -0.33 -14.43 -8.70
N GLU A 5 0.45 -15.01 -9.60
CA GLU A 5 1.72 -15.63 -9.23
C GLU A 5 2.78 -14.52 -9.02
N PRO A 6 3.74 -14.69 -8.09
CA PRO A 6 4.78 -13.68 -7.85
C PRO A 6 5.62 -13.34 -9.09
N ASP A 7 5.85 -14.34 -9.95
CA ASP A 7 6.60 -14.20 -11.22
C ASP A 7 5.72 -13.72 -12.39
N GLY A 8 4.44 -13.43 -12.14
CA GLY A 8 3.50 -12.93 -13.14
C GLY A 8 3.00 -13.97 -14.15
N ARG A 9 3.43 -15.24 -14.05
CA ARG A 9 2.98 -16.28 -14.98
C ARG A 9 1.52 -16.64 -14.74
N THR A 10 0.82 -16.95 -15.82
CA THR A 10 -0.49 -17.62 -15.75
C THR A 10 -0.25 -19.11 -15.60
N THR A 11 -0.78 -19.70 -14.53
CA THR A 11 -0.64 -21.13 -14.24
C THR A 11 -2.02 -21.80 -14.15
N PRO A 12 -2.12 -23.12 -14.41
CA PRO A 12 -3.37 -23.86 -14.18
C PRO A 12 -3.85 -23.80 -12.73
N ARG A 13 -2.94 -23.55 -11.78
CA ARG A 13 -3.29 -23.30 -10.37
C ARG A 13 -4.00 -21.96 -10.22
N LEU A 14 -3.43 -20.89 -10.76
CA LEU A 14 -4.01 -19.55 -10.70
C LEU A 14 -5.42 -19.51 -11.31
N GLU A 15 -5.58 -20.10 -12.49
CA GLU A 15 -6.89 -20.17 -13.17
C GLU A 15 -7.94 -20.88 -12.33
N ARG A 16 -7.56 -22.01 -11.71
CA ARG A 16 -8.44 -22.77 -10.82
C ARG A 16 -8.86 -21.94 -9.61
N ILE A 17 -7.91 -21.24 -8.97
CA ILE A 17 -8.19 -20.37 -7.82
C ILE A 17 -9.16 -19.25 -8.21
N VAL A 18 -8.87 -18.51 -9.29
CA VAL A 18 -9.72 -17.41 -9.76
C VAL A 18 -11.12 -17.92 -10.09
N ARG A 19 -11.23 -19.06 -10.78
CA ARG A 19 -12.52 -19.68 -11.09
C ARG A 19 -13.29 -20.06 -9.82
N THR A 20 -12.65 -20.72 -8.86
CA THR A 20 -13.29 -21.12 -7.60
C THR A 20 -13.86 -19.91 -6.85
N PHE A 21 -13.10 -18.82 -6.73
CA PHE A 21 -13.61 -17.59 -6.12
C PHE A 21 -14.78 -16.97 -6.91
N ARG A 22 -14.70 -16.95 -8.24
CA ARG A 22 -15.82 -16.45 -9.07
C ARG A 22 -17.09 -17.28 -8.89
N THR A 23 -16.97 -18.60 -8.77
CA THR A 23 -18.14 -19.48 -8.56
C THR A 23 -18.83 -19.26 -7.22
N THR A 24 -18.15 -18.67 -6.23
CA THR A 24 -18.75 -18.30 -4.93
C THR A 24 -19.22 -16.84 -4.89
N GLY A 25 -19.25 -16.15 -6.04
CA GLY A 25 -19.68 -14.74 -6.13
C GLY A 25 -18.60 -13.72 -5.78
N ILE A 26 -17.36 -14.16 -5.51
CA ILE A 26 -16.23 -13.24 -5.28
C ILE A 26 -15.69 -12.79 -6.63
N ASN A 27 -15.66 -11.48 -6.87
CA ASN A 27 -15.11 -10.88 -8.09
C ASN A 27 -13.56 -11.00 -8.11
N ALA A 28 -13.05 -12.20 -8.31
CA ALA A 28 -11.62 -12.48 -8.44
C ALA A 28 -11.13 -12.23 -9.87
N GLU A 29 -9.89 -11.80 -10.03
CA GLU A 29 -9.26 -11.58 -11.33
C GLU A 29 -7.77 -11.95 -11.28
N ALA A 30 -7.26 -12.51 -12.38
CA ALA A 30 -5.84 -12.75 -12.53
C ALA A 30 -5.08 -11.42 -12.72
N GLU A 31 -4.09 -11.15 -11.86
CA GLU A 31 -3.21 -9.98 -11.95
C GLU A 31 -1.80 -10.45 -12.36
N PRO A 32 -1.36 -10.18 -13.60
CA PRO A 32 -0.06 -10.61 -14.09
C PRO A 32 1.11 -9.81 -13.52
N ARG A 33 0.85 -8.71 -12.80
CA ARG A 33 1.88 -7.85 -12.20
C ARG A 33 1.77 -7.85 -10.68
N MET A 34 1.64 -9.04 -10.09
CA MET A 34 1.41 -9.18 -8.65
C MET A 34 2.56 -8.61 -7.82
N ASP A 35 3.82 -8.83 -8.22
CA ASP A 35 4.98 -8.21 -7.57
C ASP A 35 4.87 -6.67 -7.56
N ALA A 36 4.68 -6.05 -8.72
CA ALA A 36 4.51 -4.60 -8.81
C ALA A 36 3.31 -4.08 -8.00
N ARG A 37 2.23 -4.86 -7.93
CA ARG A 37 1.05 -4.53 -7.13
C ARG A 37 1.33 -4.57 -5.64
N LEU A 38 2.01 -5.60 -5.15
CA LEU A 38 2.40 -5.71 -3.74
C LEU A 38 3.38 -4.62 -3.34
N ARG A 39 4.38 -4.31 -4.19
CA ARG A 39 5.31 -3.19 -3.96
C ARG A 39 4.60 -1.84 -3.98
N THR A 40 3.64 -1.64 -4.87
CA THR A 40 2.81 -0.41 -4.88
C THR A 40 2.01 -0.29 -3.59
N HIS A 41 1.44 -1.40 -3.11
CA HIS A 41 0.74 -1.41 -1.84
C HIS A 41 1.67 -1.04 -0.69
N ALA A 42 2.84 -1.66 -0.58
CA ALA A 42 3.83 -1.37 0.47
C ALA A 42 4.31 0.10 0.41
N ALA A 43 4.64 0.60 -0.78
CA ALA A 43 5.07 1.99 -0.99
C ALA A 43 4.04 3.02 -0.48
N PHE A 44 2.76 2.66 -0.52
CA PHE A 44 1.66 3.46 0.02
C PHE A 44 1.40 3.18 1.49
N SER A 45 1.26 1.92 1.90
CA SER A 45 0.75 1.54 3.22
C SER A 45 1.80 1.66 4.32
N VAL A 46 3.08 1.43 4.04
CA VAL A 46 4.14 1.44 5.06
C VAL A 46 4.30 2.82 5.71
N PRO A 47 4.39 3.95 4.96
CA PRO A 47 4.46 5.28 5.60
C PRO A 47 3.24 5.59 6.48
N LEU A 48 2.05 5.15 6.05
CA LEU A 48 0.81 5.30 6.80
C LEU A 48 0.82 4.44 8.06
N GLY A 49 1.29 3.20 7.95
CA GLY A 49 1.42 2.25 9.07
C GLY A 49 2.40 2.76 10.12
N GLN A 50 3.54 3.32 9.70
CA GLN A 50 4.51 3.92 10.62
C GLN A 50 3.92 5.11 11.38
N ALA A 51 3.25 6.02 10.69
CA ALA A 51 2.60 7.18 11.33
C ALA A 51 1.46 6.75 12.27
N ALA A 52 0.64 5.79 11.84
CA ALA A 52 -0.45 5.27 12.65
C ALA A 52 0.08 4.52 13.89
N TYR A 53 1.08 3.65 13.73
CA TYR A 53 1.70 2.93 14.84
C TYR A 53 2.29 3.90 15.88
N ALA A 54 3.07 4.90 15.44
CA ALA A 54 3.64 5.91 16.31
C ALA A 54 2.59 6.74 17.06
N ALA A 55 1.39 6.87 16.50
CA ALA A 55 0.29 7.63 17.07
C ALA A 55 -0.76 6.75 17.80
N GLY A 56 -0.55 5.44 17.90
CA GLY A 56 -1.50 4.50 18.51
C GLY A 56 -2.79 4.26 17.70
N GLY A 57 -2.78 4.57 16.40
CA GLY A 57 -3.89 4.33 15.47
C GLY A 57 -3.96 5.35 14.32
N PRO A 58 -4.80 5.10 13.30
CA PRO A 58 -4.83 5.91 12.09
C PRO A 58 -5.55 7.26 12.25
N VAL A 59 -6.40 7.41 13.27
CA VAL A 59 -7.24 8.62 13.42
C VAL A 59 -6.44 9.83 13.90
N ALA A 60 -5.54 9.63 14.87
CA ALA A 60 -4.71 10.69 15.44
C ALA A 60 -3.89 11.47 14.38
N PRO A 61 -3.12 10.83 13.49
CA PRO A 61 -2.33 11.56 12.50
C PRO A 61 -3.20 12.31 11.47
N ALA A 62 -4.49 11.98 11.32
CA ALA A 62 -5.40 12.74 10.46
C ALA A 62 -5.67 14.17 10.98
N GLY A 63 -5.43 14.41 12.28
CA GLY A 63 -5.52 15.71 12.94
C GLY A 63 -4.28 16.58 12.76
N ASP A 64 -3.13 15.98 12.45
CA ASP A 64 -1.83 16.65 12.34
C ASP A 64 -1.42 16.87 10.87
N PRO A 65 -1.44 18.12 10.36
CA PRO A 65 -1.01 18.41 8.99
C PRO A 65 0.43 17.97 8.70
N ASN A 66 1.34 18.05 9.66
CA ASN A 66 2.75 17.70 9.45
C ASN A 66 2.92 16.20 9.26
N ALA A 67 2.26 15.37 10.08
CA ALA A 67 2.22 13.93 9.88
C ALA A 67 1.69 13.56 8.48
N VAL A 68 0.60 14.20 8.04
CA VAL A 68 0.01 13.94 6.71
C VAL A 68 0.94 14.36 5.58
N HIS A 69 1.60 15.52 5.68
CA HIS A 69 2.62 15.94 4.72
C HIS A 69 3.79 14.95 4.68
N GLY A 70 4.27 14.50 5.85
CA GLY A 70 5.33 13.50 5.96
C GLY A 70 4.96 12.19 5.24
N MET A 71 3.76 11.68 5.50
CA MET A 71 3.23 10.50 4.80
C MET A 71 3.20 10.68 3.29
N ILE A 72 2.65 11.80 2.78
CA ILE A 72 2.57 12.07 1.32
C ILE A 72 3.97 12.08 0.70
N ARG A 73 4.94 12.76 1.34
CA ARG A 73 6.32 12.84 0.84
C ARG A 73 6.98 11.47 0.78
N LEU A 74 6.86 10.66 1.83
CA LEU A 74 7.41 9.30 1.86
C LEU A 74 6.75 8.40 0.82
N VAL A 75 5.42 8.45 0.69
CA VAL A 75 4.70 7.70 -0.36
C VAL A 75 5.23 8.08 -1.75
N ARG A 76 5.44 9.37 -2.03
CA ARG A 76 6.01 9.81 -3.31
C ARG A 76 7.42 9.32 -3.55
N GLN A 77 8.27 9.40 -2.54
CA GLN A 77 9.65 8.92 -2.62
C GLN A 77 9.68 7.42 -2.93
N ASN A 78 8.88 6.64 -2.21
CA ASN A 78 8.77 5.19 -2.44
C ASN A 78 8.26 4.88 -3.86
N LEU A 79 7.16 5.52 -4.29
CA LEU A 79 6.60 5.31 -5.62
C LEU A 79 7.53 5.79 -6.76
N ALA A 80 8.39 6.78 -6.51
CA ALA A 80 9.39 7.24 -7.48
C ALA A 80 10.60 6.29 -7.57
N ALA A 81 10.95 5.63 -6.47
CA ALA A 81 12.04 4.65 -6.41
C ALA A 81 11.67 3.27 -6.99
N MET A 82 10.37 2.99 -7.22
CA MET A 82 9.91 1.69 -7.74
C MET A 82 10.47 1.36 -9.14
N PRO A 83 10.98 0.13 -9.38
CA PRO A 83 11.54 -0.31 -10.68
C PRO A 83 10.51 -0.39 -11.79
N THR A 84 9.24 -0.59 -11.44
CA THR A 84 8.14 -0.69 -12.37
C THR A 84 7.10 0.40 -12.09
N PRO A 85 6.29 0.78 -13.09
CA PRO A 85 5.17 1.70 -12.87
C PRO A 85 4.20 1.16 -11.81
N PRO A 86 3.62 2.04 -10.97
CA PRO A 86 2.67 1.62 -9.94
C PRO A 86 1.46 0.85 -10.49
N VAL A 87 1.03 -0.18 -9.76
CA VAL A 87 -0.13 -1.02 -10.06
C VAL A 87 -1.08 -1.04 -8.85
N PRO A 88 -2.33 -0.56 -8.98
CA PRO A 88 -2.96 -0.04 -10.21
C PRO A 88 -2.42 1.33 -10.63
N ARG A 89 -2.58 1.66 -11.92
CA ARG A 89 -2.03 2.90 -12.54
C ARG A 89 -2.48 4.19 -11.84
N GLY A 90 -3.63 4.17 -11.14
CA GLY A 90 -4.11 5.31 -10.37
C GLY A 90 -3.13 5.81 -9.30
N PHE A 91 -2.25 4.94 -8.77
CA PHE A 91 -1.21 5.34 -7.82
C PHE A 91 -0.16 6.27 -8.44
N ALA A 92 -0.02 6.30 -9.77
CA ALA A 92 0.85 7.25 -10.43
C ALA A 92 0.43 8.71 -10.16
N ALA A 93 -0.86 8.98 -9.96
CA ALA A 93 -1.36 10.32 -9.64
C ALA A 93 -0.82 10.85 -8.30
N LEU A 94 -0.52 9.97 -7.33
CA LEU A 94 0.05 10.38 -6.04
C LEU A 94 1.43 11.01 -6.20
N ARG A 95 2.16 10.68 -7.27
CA ARG A 95 3.47 11.26 -7.59
C ARG A 95 3.39 12.67 -8.17
N THR A 96 2.30 12.99 -8.88
CA THR A 96 2.22 14.18 -9.74
C THR A 96 1.24 15.24 -9.25
N LEU A 97 0.17 14.84 -8.55
CA LEU A 97 -0.81 15.80 -8.03
C LEU A 97 -0.15 16.74 -7.00
N PRO A 98 -0.55 18.02 -6.90
CA PRO A 98 -0.11 18.90 -5.81
C PRO A 98 -0.42 18.32 -4.42
N GLU A 99 0.46 18.50 -3.43
CA GLU A 99 0.27 17.95 -2.08
C GLU A 99 -1.04 18.41 -1.45
N GLY A 100 -1.43 19.68 -1.64
CA GLY A 100 -2.68 20.23 -1.11
C GLY A 100 -3.94 19.48 -1.57
N LEU A 101 -3.93 18.89 -2.78
CA LEU A 101 -5.04 18.08 -3.28
C LEU A 101 -5.08 16.67 -2.66
N LEU A 102 -3.97 16.21 -2.09
CA LEU A 102 -3.86 14.90 -1.43
C LEU A 102 -4.13 14.98 0.08
N MET A 103 -3.95 16.15 0.69
CA MET A 103 -4.14 16.36 2.13
C MET A 103 -5.55 15.99 2.59
N THR A 104 -6.57 16.60 2.00
CA THR A 104 -7.98 16.37 2.38
C THR A 104 -8.42 14.92 2.20
N PRO A 105 -8.21 14.25 1.04
CA PRO A 105 -8.62 12.86 0.87
C PRO A 105 -7.85 11.91 1.79
N LEU A 106 -6.54 12.12 2.02
CA LEU A 106 -5.77 11.27 2.94
C LEU A 106 -6.25 11.43 4.38
N ARG A 107 -6.50 12.66 4.84
CA ARG A 107 -7.10 12.93 6.15
C ARG A 107 -8.49 12.30 6.31
N ARG A 108 -9.29 12.27 5.25
CA ARG A 108 -10.60 11.59 5.25
C ARG A 108 -10.43 10.08 5.29
N PHE A 109 -9.50 9.53 4.52
CA PHE A 109 -9.21 8.10 4.51
C PHE A 109 -8.77 7.60 5.90
N LEU A 110 -7.86 8.32 6.55
CA LEU A 110 -7.37 7.97 7.90
C LEU A 110 -8.47 7.92 8.97
N ARG A 111 -9.54 8.70 8.81
CA ARG A 111 -10.73 8.69 9.70
C ARG A 111 -11.80 7.67 9.30
N SER A 112 -11.63 7.02 8.16
CA SER A 112 -12.66 6.12 7.62
C SER A 112 -12.68 4.78 8.38
N PRO A 113 -13.83 4.09 8.40
CA PRO A 113 -13.91 2.72 8.89
C PRO A 113 -12.92 1.79 8.17
N THR A 114 -12.59 2.07 6.91
CA THR A 114 -11.60 1.29 6.15
C THR A 114 -10.22 1.36 6.79
N ALA A 115 -9.76 2.54 7.21
CA ALA A 115 -8.46 2.67 7.86
C ALA A 115 -8.50 2.08 9.28
N VAL A 116 -9.56 2.36 10.04
CA VAL A 116 -9.72 1.88 11.42
C VAL A 116 -9.81 0.35 11.52
N HIS A 117 -10.48 -0.32 10.58
CA HIS A 117 -10.59 -1.79 10.57
C HIS A 117 -9.53 -2.47 9.69
N SER A 118 -8.46 -1.77 9.33
CA SER A 118 -7.31 -2.34 8.61
C SER A 118 -6.15 -2.58 9.56
N GLY A 119 -5.05 -3.12 9.02
CA GLY A 119 -3.78 -3.24 9.75
C GLY A 119 -3.19 -1.91 10.22
N LEU A 120 -3.70 -0.75 9.78
CA LEU A 120 -3.26 0.55 10.29
C LEU A 120 -3.62 0.78 11.77
N ASN A 121 -4.57 0.03 12.32
CA ASN A 121 -4.95 0.11 13.73
C ASN A 121 -4.28 -0.98 14.59
N ASP A 122 -3.38 -1.77 14.01
CA ASP A 122 -2.62 -2.77 14.75
C ASP A 122 -1.45 -2.10 15.49
N THR A 123 -1.46 -2.23 16.81
CA THR A 123 -0.44 -1.67 17.70
C THR A 123 0.46 -2.74 18.29
N SER A 124 0.42 -3.97 17.77
CA SER A 124 1.26 -5.06 18.26
C SER A 124 2.76 -4.78 18.01
N PRO A 125 3.67 -5.29 18.86
CA PRO A 125 5.11 -5.19 18.60
C PRO A 125 5.54 -5.84 17.28
N ALA A 126 4.79 -6.85 16.80
CA ALA A 126 5.06 -7.51 15.53
C ALA A 126 4.85 -6.56 14.34
N THR A 127 3.86 -5.66 14.43
CA THR A 127 3.60 -4.64 13.41
C THR A 127 4.79 -3.68 13.26
N ALA A 128 5.41 -3.26 14.37
CA ALA A 128 6.59 -2.40 14.31
C ALA A 128 7.75 -3.07 13.55
N ALA A 129 8.07 -4.31 13.90
CA ALA A 129 9.14 -5.07 13.28
C ALA A 129 8.87 -5.31 11.77
N GLU A 130 7.61 -5.59 11.40
CA GLU A 130 7.24 -5.77 10.00
C GLU A 130 7.35 -4.47 9.20
N LEU A 131 6.89 -3.34 9.76
CA LEU A 131 7.02 -2.02 9.11
C LEU A 131 8.48 -1.62 8.91
N GLU A 132 9.36 -1.92 9.87
CA GLU A 132 10.80 -1.72 9.76
C GLU A 132 11.39 -2.58 8.63
N ARG A 133 11.11 -3.89 8.65
CA ARG A 133 11.56 -4.84 7.63
C ARG A 133 11.13 -4.43 6.22
N LEU A 134 9.86 -4.06 6.03
CA LEU A 134 9.34 -3.60 4.75
C LEU A 134 10.03 -2.30 4.29
N THR A 135 10.32 -1.40 5.22
CA THR A 135 11.05 -0.17 4.93
C THR A 135 12.47 -0.48 4.42
N GLU A 136 13.17 -1.41 5.07
CA GLU A 136 14.50 -1.86 4.63
C GLU A 136 14.45 -2.49 3.23
N GLN A 137 13.47 -3.36 2.97
CA GLN A 137 13.29 -3.99 1.67
C GLN A 137 13.06 -2.96 0.55
N MET A 138 12.19 -1.97 0.77
CA MET A 138 11.97 -0.89 -0.21
C MET A 138 13.23 -0.05 -0.47
N ARG A 139 14.05 0.19 0.57
CA ARG A 139 15.33 0.90 0.40
C ARG A 139 16.36 0.06 -0.34
N ALA A 140 16.42 -1.25 -0.09
CA ALA A 140 17.32 -2.16 -0.80
C ALA A 140 16.98 -2.20 -2.30
N ASP A 141 15.69 -2.28 -2.63
CA ASP A 141 15.19 -2.20 -4.01
C ASP A 141 15.56 -0.88 -4.72
N ALA A 142 15.63 0.23 -3.98
CA ALA A 142 16.04 1.51 -4.53
C ALA A 142 17.55 1.58 -4.83
N LYS A 143 18.38 0.83 -4.06
CA LYS A 143 19.85 0.82 -4.15
C LYS A 143 20.41 -0.19 -5.15
N SER A 144 19.65 -1.20 -5.56
CA SER A 144 20.07 -2.19 -6.57
C SER A 144 20.02 -1.65 -8.01
N ARG A 145 19.98 -0.33 -8.17
CA ARG A 145 20.02 0.43 -9.43
C ARG A 145 21.36 1.13 -9.57
#